data_AF-A0A7K4FXN4-F1
#
_entry.id   AF-A0A7K4FXN4-F1
#
_cell.length_a   1.000
_cell.length_b   1.000
_cell.length_c   1.000
_cell.angle_alpha   90.00
_cell.angle_beta   90.00
_cell.angle_gamma   90.00
#
_symmetry.space_group_name_H-M   'P 1'
#
loop_
_entity.id
_entity.type
_entity.pdbx_description
1 polymer ?
#
loop_
_entity_poly.entity_id
_entity_poly.type
_entity_poly.pdbx_seq_one_letter_code
_entity_poly.pdbx_strand_id
1 'polypeptide(L)'
;MEEIGSKWANRFIIAAILQGGVITAMSIVIVGIQMSYTQVNIIQYLSLSFEGTAKWFFLGIIFYLIVVLAVAVSALFYSHLEITLKKKFSKASNVMAAIHLIGMNIGGAGAMIIMAFAGLAGTGVLSIFTEGKLGPKYPAIMDSFIEPIGGFIAILALGVICGGIGFILAFRSK
;
A
#
# COMPACT_ATOMS: atom_id res chain seq x y z
N MET A 1 -30.37 -22.57 -1.80
CA MET A 1 -30.04 -21.27 -1.20
C MET A 1 -28.94 -20.68 -2.05
N GLU A 2 -29.23 -19.67 -2.88
CA GLU A 2 -28.18 -18.95 -3.61
C GLU A 2 -27.30 -18.25 -2.58
N GLU A 3 -26.03 -18.62 -2.48
CA GLU A 3 -25.06 -17.78 -1.79
C GLU A 3 -25.02 -16.45 -2.54
N ILE A 4 -25.66 -15.43 -1.98
CA ILE A 4 -25.41 -14.06 -2.41
C ILE A 4 -23.99 -13.74 -1.96
N GLY A 5 -23.01 -14.13 -2.77
CA GLY A 5 -21.60 -13.84 -2.50
C GLY A 5 -21.41 -12.34 -2.30
N SER A 6 -20.70 -11.97 -1.24
CA SER A 6 -20.39 -10.57 -0.91
C SER A 6 -19.49 -9.98 -1.99
N LYS A 7 -20.10 -9.24 -2.92
CA LYS A 7 -19.42 -8.71 -4.11
C LYS A 7 -18.27 -7.78 -3.72
N TRP A 8 -18.50 -6.87 -2.78
CA TRP A 8 -17.47 -5.90 -2.38
C TRP A 8 -16.47 -6.50 -1.40
N ALA A 9 -16.90 -7.33 -0.44
CA ALA A 9 -15.93 -7.99 0.44
C ALA A 9 -14.95 -8.85 -0.35
N ASN A 10 -15.42 -9.65 -1.32
CA ASN A 10 -14.54 -10.47 -2.14
C ASN A 10 -13.49 -9.64 -2.90
N ARG A 11 -13.88 -8.48 -3.42
CA ARG A 11 -12.96 -7.56 -4.12
C ARG A 11 -11.88 -7.01 -3.19
N PHE A 12 -12.26 -6.59 -1.98
CA PHE A 12 -11.29 -6.12 -0.99
C PHE A 12 -10.39 -7.24 -0.46
N ILE A 13 -10.91 -8.47 -0.29
CA ILE A 13 -10.11 -9.65 0.07
C ILE A 13 -9.06 -9.92 -1.01
N ILE A 14 -9.47 -10.02 -2.28
CA ILE A 14 -8.56 -10.24 -3.40
C ILE A 14 -7.50 -9.14 -3.45
N ALA A 15 -7.91 -7.89 -3.29
CA ALA A 15 -6.99 -6.76 -3.27
C ALA A 15 -5.97 -6.87 -2.12
N ALA A 16 -6.40 -7.17 -0.90
CA ALA A 16 -5.49 -7.37 0.24
C ALA A 16 -4.49 -8.51 0.01
N ILE A 17 -4.94 -9.64 -0.56
CA ILE A 17 -4.07 -10.77 -0.93
C ILE A 17 -3.02 -10.32 -1.95
N LEU A 18 -3.43 -9.60 -3.00
CA LEU A 18 -2.52 -9.10 -4.03
C LEU A 18 -1.50 -8.11 -3.46
N GLN A 19 -1.94 -7.15 -2.63
CA GLN A 19 -1.03 -6.18 -2.01
C GLN A 19 -0.06 -6.86 -1.03
N GLY A 20 -0.52 -7.85 -0.27
CA GLY A 20 0.33 -8.71 0.57
C GLY A 20 1.36 -9.49 -0.26
N GLY A 21 0.97 -9.98 -1.44
CA GLY A 21 1.86 -10.61 -2.40
C GLY A 21 2.94 -9.65 -2.90
N VAL A 22 2.60 -8.41 -3.22
CA VAL A 22 3.56 -7.38 -3.70
C VAL A 22 4.63 -7.11 -2.65
N ILE A 23 4.27 -6.85 -1.39
CA ILE A 23 5.27 -6.59 -0.34
C ILE A 23 6.14 -7.81 -0.03
N THR A 24 5.56 -9.01 -0.14
CA THR A 24 6.31 -10.26 0.00
C THR A 24 7.33 -10.40 -1.12
N ALA A 25 6.94 -10.14 -2.37
CA ALA A 25 7.85 -10.17 -3.52
C ALA A 25 8.98 -9.14 -3.39
N MET A 26 8.66 -7.91 -2.99
CA MET A 26 9.67 -6.87 -2.73
C MET A 26 10.67 -7.30 -1.65
N SER A 27 10.18 -7.91 -0.57
CA SER A 27 11.03 -8.42 0.53
C SER A 27 11.94 -9.56 0.06
N ILE A 28 11.41 -10.51 -0.73
CA ILE A 28 12.19 -11.60 -1.32
C ILE A 28 13.31 -11.05 -2.21
N VAL A 29 13.03 -10.02 -3.02
CA VAL A 29 14.04 -9.39 -3.87
C VAL A 29 15.16 -8.79 -3.03
N ILE A 30 14.85 -8.04 -1.96
CA ILE A 30 15.87 -7.44 -1.08
C ILE A 30 16.73 -8.53 -0.41
N VAL A 31 16.10 -9.58 0.12
CA VAL A 31 16.81 -10.71 0.73
C VAL A 31 17.67 -11.45 -0.29
N GLY A 32 17.15 -11.69 -1.49
CA GLY A 32 17.88 -12.33 -2.58
C GLY A 32 19.14 -11.55 -2.95
N ILE A 33 19.04 -10.22 -3.08
CA ILE A 33 20.19 -9.35 -3.35
C ILE A 33 21.20 -9.37 -2.20
N GLN A 34 20.75 -9.36 -0.94
CA GLN A 34 21.63 -9.51 0.23
C GLN A 34 22.41 -10.84 0.20
N MET A 35 21.78 -11.92 -0.27
CA MET A 35 22.42 -13.23 -0.41
C MET A 35 23.41 -13.29 -1.58
N SER A 36 23.14 -12.57 -2.67
CA SER A 36 24.03 -12.49 -3.83
C SER A 36 25.24 -11.59 -3.60
N TYR A 37 25.07 -10.49 -2.87
CA TYR A 37 26.10 -9.48 -2.63
C TYR A 37 26.42 -9.35 -1.14
N THR A 38 27.10 -10.37 -0.61
CA THR A 38 27.43 -10.47 0.82
C THR A 38 28.43 -9.44 1.33
N GLN A 39 29.13 -8.74 0.43
CA GLN A 39 30.11 -7.70 0.77
C GLN A 39 29.46 -6.45 1.40
N VAL A 40 28.16 -6.25 1.16
CA VAL A 40 27.38 -5.17 1.78
C VAL A 40 26.27 -5.78 2.62
N ASN A 41 26.27 -5.47 3.92
CA ASN A 41 25.14 -5.78 4.79
C ASN A 41 24.08 -4.67 4.67
N ILE A 42 23.14 -4.85 3.73
CA ILE A 42 22.05 -3.92 3.41
C ILE A 42 21.20 -3.63 4.65
N ILE A 43 20.85 -4.66 5.42
CA ILE A 43 19.99 -4.52 6.61
C ILE A 43 20.68 -3.66 7.68
N GLN A 44 21.96 -3.96 7.97
CA GLN A 44 22.75 -3.17 8.92
C GLN A 44 22.96 -1.75 8.41
N TYR A 45 23.28 -1.59 7.13
CA TYR A 45 23.50 -0.28 6.52
C TYR A 45 22.25 0.62 6.59
N LEU A 46 21.07 0.09 6.22
CA LEU A 46 19.81 0.83 6.32
C LEU A 46 19.47 1.18 7.77
N SER A 47 19.70 0.26 8.70
CA SER A 47 19.48 0.50 10.14
C SER A 47 20.39 1.60 10.69
N LEU A 48 21.67 1.60 10.34
CA LEU A 48 22.64 2.62 10.80
C LEU A 48 22.48 3.97 10.10
N SER A 49 21.79 4.01 8.96
CA SER A 49 21.53 5.25 8.19
C SER A 49 20.12 5.79 8.38
N PHE A 50 19.41 5.33 9.42
CA PHE A 50 18.00 5.65 9.67
C PHE A 50 17.74 7.16 9.76
N GLU A 51 18.65 7.96 10.32
CA GLU A 51 18.48 9.43 10.42
C GLU A 51 18.33 10.12 9.05
N GLY A 52 18.89 9.51 8.00
CA GLY A 52 18.87 10.00 6.62
C GLY A 52 17.64 9.58 5.82
N THR A 53 17.82 9.27 4.53
CA THR A 53 16.72 8.85 3.65
C THR A 53 16.21 7.43 3.93
N ALA A 54 16.99 6.61 4.64
CA ALA A 54 16.61 5.24 4.97
C ALA A 54 15.33 5.17 5.82
N LYS A 55 15.03 6.17 6.67
CA LYS A 55 13.73 6.22 7.39
C LYS A 55 12.53 6.16 6.46
N TRP A 56 12.60 6.79 5.29
CA TRP A 56 11.48 6.82 4.34
C TRP A 56 11.27 5.46 3.67
N PHE A 57 12.34 4.68 3.51
CA PHE A 57 12.23 3.27 3.13
C PHE A 57 11.41 2.49 4.17
N PHE A 58 11.83 2.53 5.44
CA PHE A 58 11.12 1.82 6.51
C PHE A 58 9.69 2.30 6.72
N LEU A 59 9.46 3.62 6.75
CA LEU A 59 8.13 4.21 6.89
C LEU A 59 7.23 3.83 5.72
N GLY A 60 7.74 3.86 4.49
CA GLY A 60 7.00 3.40 3.32
C GLY A 60 6.56 1.95 3.46
N ILE A 61 7.45 1.05 3.88
CA ILE A 61 7.12 -0.37 4.10
C ILE A 61 6.10 -0.56 5.23
N ILE A 62 6.28 0.12 6.37
CA ILE A 62 5.38 0.02 7.52
C ILE A 62 3.98 0.53 7.16
N PHE A 63 3.89 1.71 6.55
CA PHE A 63 2.62 2.28 6.14
C PHE A 63 1.96 1.47 5.03
N TYR A 64 2.74 0.87 4.12
CA TYR A 64 2.21 -0.07 3.14
C TYR A 64 1.52 -1.25 3.83
N LEU A 65 2.17 -1.89 4.80
CA LEU A 65 1.56 -3.00 5.57
C LEU A 65 0.28 -2.57 6.28
N ILE A 66 0.25 -1.36 6.84
CA ILE A 66 -0.95 -0.78 7.46
C ILE A 66 -2.06 -0.60 6.41
N VAL A 67 -1.74 -0.13 5.20
CA VAL A 67 -2.71 -0.02 4.10
C VAL A 67 -3.25 -1.40 3.71
N VAL A 68 -2.41 -2.43 3.59
CA VAL A 68 -2.87 -3.80 3.31
C VAL A 68 -3.83 -4.29 4.38
N LEU A 69 -3.51 -4.08 5.66
CA LEU A 69 -4.39 -4.41 6.77
C LEU A 69 -5.70 -3.62 6.71
N ALA A 70 -5.65 -2.32 6.39
CA ALA A 70 -6.85 -1.49 6.26
C ALA A 70 -7.75 -1.94 5.09
N VAL A 71 -7.17 -2.42 3.98
CA VAL A 71 -7.92 -3.03 2.86
C VAL A 71 -8.59 -4.34 3.32
N ALA A 72 -7.88 -5.19 4.06
CA ALA A 72 -8.45 -6.43 4.60
C ALA A 72 -9.60 -6.15 5.60
N VAL A 73 -9.41 -5.18 6.51
CA VAL A 73 -10.44 -4.76 7.46
C VAL A 73 -11.64 -4.13 6.73
N SER A 74 -11.42 -3.39 5.65
CA SER A 74 -12.51 -2.87 4.81
C SER A 74 -13.38 -3.99 4.25
N ALA A 75 -12.79 -5.13 3.89
CA ALA A 75 -13.57 -6.31 3.46
C ALA A 75 -14.51 -6.81 4.55
N LEU A 76 -14.11 -6.77 5.83
CA LEU A 76 -14.97 -7.16 6.95
C LEU A 76 -16.18 -6.23 7.07
N PHE A 77 -15.99 -4.92 6.88
CA PHE A 77 -17.10 -3.96 6.87
C PHE A 77 -18.08 -4.24 5.72
N TYR A 78 -17.58 -4.49 4.50
CA TYR A 78 -18.45 -4.87 3.38
C TYR A 78 -19.16 -6.20 3.62
N SER A 79 -18.46 -7.20 4.16
CA SER A 79 -19.04 -8.50 4.49
C SER A 79 -20.15 -8.38 5.52
N HIS A 80 -19.93 -7.57 6.56
CA HIS A 80 -20.95 -7.30 7.57
C HIS A 80 -22.19 -6.63 6.96
N LEU A 81 -22.01 -5.65 6.08
CA LEU A 81 -23.13 -4.97 5.40
C LEU A 81 -23.87 -5.92 4.44
N GLU A 82 -23.15 -6.63 3.57
CA GLU A 82 -23.73 -7.45 2.49
C GLU A 82 -24.28 -8.79 3.00
N ILE A 83 -23.57 -9.48 3.89
CA ILE A 83 -23.93 -10.83 4.37
C ILE A 83 -24.72 -10.74 5.69
N THR A 84 -24.17 -10.08 6.71
CA THR A 84 -24.80 -10.06 8.04
C THR A 84 -26.06 -9.22 8.06
N LEU A 85 -26.00 -7.98 7.57
CA LEU A 85 -27.12 -7.05 7.55
C LEU A 85 -27.98 -7.16 6.29
N LYS A 86 -27.57 -7.98 5.31
CA LYS A 86 -28.28 -8.21 4.03
C LYS A 86 -28.62 -6.91 3.29
N LYS A 87 -27.78 -5.87 3.45
CA LYS A 87 -27.98 -4.57 2.80
C LYS A 87 -27.71 -4.69 1.31
N LYS A 88 -28.65 -4.21 0.49
CA LYS A 88 -28.48 -4.12 -0.95
C LYS A 88 -27.79 -2.81 -1.29
N PHE A 89 -26.59 -2.90 -1.85
CA PHE A 89 -25.85 -1.71 -2.27
C PHE A 89 -26.57 -0.99 -3.42
N SER A 90 -26.93 0.28 -3.18
CA SER A 90 -27.50 1.17 -4.20
C SER A 90 -26.46 1.50 -5.29
N LYS A 91 -26.89 2.12 -6.40
CA LYS A 91 -25.96 2.60 -7.44
C LYS A 91 -24.90 3.55 -6.85
N ALA A 92 -25.31 4.49 -6.00
CA ALA A 92 -24.40 5.43 -5.35
C ALA A 92 -23.41 4.71 -4.42
N SER A 93 -23.90 3.81 -3.55
CA SER A 93 -23.03 3.04 -2.65
C SER A 93 -22.04 2.16 -3.40
N ASN A 94 -22.44 1.60 -4.55
CA ASN A 94 -21.54 0.84 -5.42
C ASN A 94 -20.42 1.71 -6.01
N VAL A 95 -20.73 2.93 -6.47
CA VAL A 95 -19.72 3.86 -6.99
C VAL A 95 -18.75 4.26 -5.88
N MET A 96 -19.27 4.59 -4.69
CA MET A 96 -18.46 4.93 -3.52
C MET A 96 -17.53 3.78 -3.12
N ALA A 97 -18.02 2.53 -3.15
CA ALA A 97 -17.22 1.36 -2.87
C ALA A 97 -16.11 1.11 -3.91
N ALA A 98 -16.38 1.40 -5.19
CA ALA A 98 -15.39 1.32 -6.25
C ALA A 98 -14.27 2.34 -6.04
N ILE A 99 -14.62 3.60 -5.77
CA ILE A 99 -13.66 4.68 -5.52
C ILE A 99 -12.84 4.36 -4.27
N HIS A 100 -13.47 3.80 -3.22
CA HIS A 100 -12.76 3.35 -2.03
C HIS A 100 -11.73 2.27 -2.34
N LEU A 101 -12.12 1.24 -3.09
CA LEU A 101 -11.23 0.15 -3.48
C LEU A 101 -10.02 0.69 -4.26
N ILE A 102 -10.28 1.55 -5.26
CA ILE A 102 -9.24 2.16 -6.09
C ILE A 102 -8.33 3.07 -5.25
N GLY A 103 -8.90 3.94 -4.42
CA GLY A 103 -8.12 4.90 -3.65
C GLY A 103 -7.20 4.23 -2.63
N MET A 104 -7.66 3.16 -1.97
CA MET A 104 -6.81 2.40 -1.04
C MET A 104 -5.67 1.66 -1.76
N ASN A 105 -5.96 1.05 -2.92
CA ASN A 105 -5.00 0.19 -3.61
C ASN A 105 -4.06 0.93 -4.55
N ILE A 106 -4.55 1.93 -5.29
CA ILE A 106 -3.71 2.74 -6.18
C ILE A 106 -3.12 3.90 -5.39
N GLY A 107 -3.97 4.70 -4.72
CA GLY A 107 -3.53 5.82 -3.90
C GLY A 107 -2.64 5.40 -2.74
N GLY A 108 -3.18 4.57 -1.84
CA GLY A 108 -2.47 4.15 -0.63
C GLY A 108 -1.23 3.33 -0.95
N ALA A 109 -1.39 2.20 -1.64
CA ALA A 109 -0.27 1.31 -1.93
C ALA A 109 0.79 2.02 -2.82
N GLY A 110 0.36 2.80 -3.81
CA GLY A 110 1.25 3.58 -4.68
C GLY A 110 2.08 4.62 -3.92
N ALA A 111 1.45 5.42 -3.05
CA ALA A 111 2.16 6.40 -2.23
C ALA A 111 3.25 5.73 -1.38
N MET A 112 2.93 4.59 -0.75
CA MET A 112 3.85 3.92 0.16
C MET A 112 4.99 3.19 -0.58
N ILE A 113 4.72 2.60 -1.74
CA ILE A 113 5.77 2.02 -2.60
C ILE A 113 6.72 3.12 -3.09
N ILE A 114 6.19 4.26 -3.57
CA ILE A 114 7.02 5.37 -4.05
C ILE A 114 7.84 5.97 -2.91
N MET A 115 7.25 6.15 -1.73
CA MET A 115 7.98 6.57 -0.53
C MET A 115 9.12 5.60 -0.18
N ALA A 116 8.84 4.30 -0.22
CA ALA A 116 9.85 3.29 0.06
C ALA A 116 10.99 3.34 -0.96
N PHE A 117 10.65 3.44 -2.25
CA PHE A 117 11.59 3.54 -3.34
C PHE A 117 12.46 4.81 -3.24
N ALA A 118 11.85 5.97 -3.00
CA ALA A 118 12.54 7.25 -2.85
C ALA A 118 13.56 7.18 -1.70
N GLY A 119 13.16 6.61 -0.56
CA GLY A 119 14.04 6.37 0.57
C GLY A 119 15.25 5.51 0.20
N LEU A 120 15.03 4.40 -0.50
CA LEU A 120 16.07 3.49 -0.96
C LEU A 120 17.00 4.11 -2.02
N ALA A 121 16.45 4.93 -2.91
CA ALA A 121 17.22 5.63 -3.93
C ALA A 121 18.18 6.66 -3.31
N GLY A 122 17.73 7.40 -2.30
CA GLY A 122 18.56 8.40 -1.62
C GLY A 122 19.75 7.81 -0.84
N THR A 123 19.69 6.53 -0.46
CA THR A 123 20.77 5.87 0.29
C THR A 123 21.91 5.37 -0.60
N GLY A 124 21.72 5.28 -1.92
CA GLY A 124 22.69 4.66 -2.83
C GLY A 124 22.65 3.12 -2.85
N VAL A 125 21.72 2.50 -2.11
CA VAL A 125 21.56 1.03 -2.05
C VAL A 125 21.11 0.45 -3.39
N LEU A 126 20.39 1.21 -4.21
CA LEU A 126 19.94 0.74 -5.54
C LEU A 126 21.09 0.30 -6.44
N SER A 127 22.28 0.91 -6.33
CA SER A 127 23.46 0.49 -7.11
C SER A 127 23.91 -0.94 -6.80
N ILE A 128 23.56 -1.51 -5.64
CA ILE A 128 23.89 -2.91 -5.31
C ILE A 128 23.14 -3.86 -6.26
N PHE A 129 21.93 -3.49 -6.69
CA PHE A 129 21.09 -4.30 -7.55
C PHE A 129 21.64 -4.43 -8.98
N THR A 130 22.49 -3.49 -9.40
CA THR A 130 23.03 -3.43 -10.77
C THR A 130 24.55 -3.62 -10.82
N GLU A 131 25.28 -3.12 -9.82
CA GLU A 131 26.74 -3.06 -9.80
C GLU A 131 27.35 -3.91 -8.66
N GLY A 132 26.53 -4.46 -7.75
CA GLY A 132 26.99 -5.26 -6.62
C GLY A 132 27.76 -4.48 -5.54
N LYS A 133 27.75 -3.15 -5.61
CA LYS A 133 28.43 -2.25 -4.67
C LYS A 133 27.53 -1.07 -4.28
N LEU A 134 27.80 -0.50 -3.12
CA LEU A 134 27.09 0.67 -2.64
C LEU A 134 27.41 1.89 -3.51
N GLY A 135 26.37 2.58 -3.96
CA GLY A 135 26.49 3.81 -4.75
C GLY A 135 26.66 5.07 -3.88
N PRO A 136 26.83 6.24 -4.52
CA PRO A 136 26.84 7.51 -3.80
C PRO A 136 25.45 7.80 -3.18
N LYS A 137 25.46 8.44 -2.02
CA LYS A 137 24.23 8.96 -1.39
C LYS A 137 23.75 10.19 -2.15
N TYR A 138 22.44 10.30 -2.39
CA TYR A 138 21.84 11.47 -3.03
C TYR A 138 20.53 11.87 -2.32
N PRO A 139 20.60 12.48 -1.12
CA PRO A 139 19.40 12.75 -0.32
C PRO A 139 18.38 13.68 -0.98
N ALA A 140 18.86 14.62 -1.80
CA ALA A 140 18.02 15.58 -2.53
C ALA A 140 17.06 14.91 -3.53
N ILE A 141 17.27 13.63 -3.86
CA ILE A 141 16.33 12.88 -4.70
C ILE A 141 14.93 12.83 -4.09
N MET A 142 14.82 12.88 -2.76
CA MET A 142 13.54 12.87 -2.05
C MET A 142 12.62 14.02 -2.48
N ASP A 143 13.19 15.18 -2.83
CA ASP A 143 12.43 16.37 -3.23
C ASP A 143 11.64 16.11 -4.51
N SER A 144 12.20 15.31 -5.43
CA SER A 144 11.55 14.92 -6.68
C SER A 144 10.36 13.96 -6.47
N PHE A 145 10.25 13.35 -5.30
CA PHE A 145 9.17 12.41 -4.96
C PHE A 145 8.06 13.04 -4.11
N ILE A 146 8.22 14.26 -3.62
CA ILE A 146 7.21 14.95 -2.81
C ILE A 146 5.88 15.06 -3.58
N GLU A 147 5.91 15.60 -4.79
CA GLU A 147 4.71 15.77 -5.61
C GLU A 147 4.05 14.44 -6.01
N PRO A 148 4.78 13.43 -6.52
CA PRO A 148 4.21 12.11 -6.77
C PRO A 148 3.53 11.50 -5.54
N ILE A 149 4.22 11.48 -4.38
CA ILE A 149 3.67 10.93 -3.14
C ILE A 149 2.41 11.70 -2.74
N GLY A 150 2.45 13.04 -2.80
CA GLY A 150 1.29 13.89 -2.51
C GLY A 150 0.08 13.59 -3.40
N GLY A 151 0.29 13.39 -4.70
CA GLY A 151 -0.76 13.02 -5.64
C GLY A 151 -1.43 11.69 -5.31
N PHE A 152 -0.64 10.66 -4.99
CA PHE A 152 -1.17 9.37 -4.58
C PHE A 152 -1.89 9.44 -3.22
N ILE A 153 -1.39 10.24 -2.27
CA ILE A 153 -2.06 10.49 -0.99
C ILE A 153 -3.41 11.18 -1.22
N ALA A 154 -3.52 12.11 -2.16
CA ALA A 154 -4.81 12.74 -2.49
C ALA A 154 -5.82 11.70 -3.02
N ILE A 155 -5.38 10.78 -3.88
CA ILE A 155 -6.19 9.67 -4.37
C ILE A 155 -6.63 8.75 -3.22
N LEU A 156 -5.73 8.45 -2.28
CA LEU A 156 -6.05 7.69 -1.07
C LEU A 156 -7.14 8.40 -0.24
N ALA A 157 -6.95 9.69 0.04
CA ALA A 157 -7.88 10.47 0.85
C ALA A 157 -9.28 10.47 0.24
N LEU A 158 -9.40 10.69 -1.07
CA LEU A 158 -10.67 10.57 -1.80
C LEU A 158 -11.28 9.17 -1.65
N GLY A 159 -10.47 8.12 -1.79
CA GLY A 159 -10.89 6.73 -1.57
C GLY A 159 -11.48 6.50 -0.19
N VAL A 160 -10.79 6.90 0.87
CA VAL A 160 -11.22 6.71 2.26
C VAL A 160 -12.52 7.48 2.55
N ILE A 161 -12.60 8.74 2.09
CA ILE A 161 -13.81 9.56 2.24
C ILE A 161 -15.00 8.90 1.53
N CYS A 162 -14.82 8.48 0.28
CA CYS A 162 -15.85 7.75 -0.46
C CYS A 162 -16.23 6.43 0.24
N GLY A 163 -15.26 5.71 0.82
CA GLY A 163 -15.52 4.52 1.61
C GLY A 163 -16.46 4.77 2.78
N GLY A 164 -16.15 5.77 3.61
CA GLY A 164 -16.99 6.17 4.74
C GLY A 164 -18.40 6.57 4.30
N ILE A 165 -18.52 7.40 3.26
CA ILE A 165 -19.82 7.79 2.70
C ILE A 165 -20.58 6.56 2.18
N GLY A 166 -19.91 5.67 1.45
CA GLY A 166 -20.48 4.44 0.90
C GLY A 166 -21.05 3.53 1.99
N PHE A 167 -20.32 3.36 3.10
CA PHE A 167 -20.78 2.61 4.26
C PHE A 167 -22.02 3.24 4.90
N ILE A 168 -22.03 4.56 5.13
CA ILE A 168 -23.18 5.26 5.71
C ILE A 168 -24.43 5.11 4.81
N LEU A 169 -24.26 5.28 3.50
CA LEU A 169 -25.36 5.13 2.54
C LEU A 169 -25.93 3.71 2.53
N ALA A 170 -25.05 2.69 2.53
CA ALA A 170 -25.46 1.29 2.57
C ALA A 170 -26.13 0.91 3.90
N PHE A 171 -25.65 1.47 5.02
CA PHE A 171 -26.26 1.22 6.32
C PHE A 171 -27.68 1.79 6.42
N ARG A 172 -27.89 2.99 5.86
CA ARG A 172 -29.18 3.70 5.86
C ARG A 172 -30.17 3.21 4.79
N SER A 173 -29.74 2.41 3.82
CA SER A 173 -30.67 1.86 2.83
C SER A 173 -31.65 0.90 3.50
N LYS A 174 -32.94 1.01 3.18
CA LYS A 174 -33.98 0.10 3.68
C LYS A 174 -33.72 -1.33 3.24
#